data_AF-A0A212JD67-F1
#
_entry.id   AF-A0A212JD67-F1
#
_cell.length_a   1.000
_cell.length_b   1.000
_cell.length_c   1.000
_cell.angle_alpha   90.00
_cell.angle_beta   90.00
_cell.angle_gamma   90.00
#
_symmetry.space_group_name_H-M   'P 1'
#
loop_
_entity.id
_entity.type
_entity.pdbx_description
1 polymer ?
#
loop_
_entity_poly.entity_id
_entity_poly.type
_entity_poly.pdbx_seq_one_letter_code
_entity_poly.pdbx_strand_id
1 'polypeptide(L)' 'MGEEKKGGGQKQAISLQQLRQIQELAETIRYGSITLVFQDGILIQIDKSEKIRIPKT' A
#
# COMPACT_ATOMS: atom_id res chain seq x y z
N MET A 1 31.83 24.36 -6.90
CA MET A 1 31.57 22.96 -6.50
C MET A 1 30.17 22.97 -5.89
N GLY A 2 29.10 23.00 -6.68
CA GLY A 2 28.67 21.93 -7.57
C GLY A 2 27.52 21.19 -6.89
N GLU A 3 26.42 21.90 -6.61
CA GLU A 3 25.18 21.28 -6.14
C GLU A 3 24.60 20.45 -7.30
N GLU A 4 24.87 19.15 -7.31
CA GLU A 4 24.24 18.23 -8.25
C GLU A 4 22.78 18.00 -7.84
N LYS A 5 21.91 18.90 -8.29
CA LYS A 5 20.49 18.61 -8.43
C LYS A 5 20.30 17.54 -9.49
N LYS A 6 20.24 16.27 -9.08
CA LYS A 6 19.71 15.21 -9.93
C LYS A 6 18.19 15.30 -9.98
N GLY A 7 17.73 16.11 -10.93
CA GLY A 7 16.38 16.03 -11.48
C GLY A 7 16.20 14.69 -12.18
N GLY A 8 15.40 13.83 -11.56
CA GLY A 8 14.62 12.79 -12.22
C GLY A 8 13.31 12.79 -11.49
N GLY A 9 12.25 13.35 -12.09
CA GLY A 9 10.92 13.38 -11.49
C GLY A 9 10.43 11.95 -11.30
N GLN A 10 10.73 11.34 -10.16
CA GLN A 10 10.21 10.05 -9.79
C GLN A 10 8.71 10.23 -9.63
N LYS A 11 7.94 9.84 -10.65
CA LYS A 11 6.51 9.59 -10.47
C LYS A 11 6.43 8.53 -9.37
N GLN A 12 6.09 8.95 -8.16
CA GLN A 12 5.97 8.05 -7.03
C GLN A 12 4.82 7.10 -7.31
N ALA A 13 5.10 5.79 -7.31
CA ALA A 13 4.09 4.77 -7.55
C ALA A 13 3.00 4.76 -6.49
N ILE A 14 3.33 5.25 -5.29
CA ILE A 14 2.46 5.33 -4.11
C ILE A 14 2.62 6.72 -3.50
N SER A 15 1.51 7.40 -3.24
CA SER A 15 1.50 8.68 -2.53
C SER A 15 1.65 8.49 -1.02
N LEU A 16 2.04 9.55 -0.30
CA LEU A 16 2.13 9.50 1.17
C LEU A 16 0.79 9.16 1.83
N GLN A 17 -0.33 9.58 1.25
CA GLN A 17 -1.67 9.25 1.73
C GLN A 17 -1.99 7.76 1.55
N GLN A 18 -1.67 7.21 0.38
CA GLN A 18 -1.83 5.77 0.12
C GLN A 18 -0.96 4.93 1.06
N LEU A 19 0.27 5.38 1.35
CA LEU A 19 1.15 4.70 2.30
C LEU A 19 0.54 4.64 3.71
N ARG A 20 -0.02 5.76 4.19
CA ARG A 20 -0.71 5.80 5.49
C ARG A 20 -1.92 4.87 5.52
N GLN A 21 -2.70 4.84 4.44
CA GLN A 21 -3.86 3.95 4.34
C GLN A 21 -3.44 2.47 4.36
N ILE A 22 -2.38 2.10 3.63
CA ILE A 22 -1.83 0.73 3.67
C ILE A 22 -1.39 0.35 5.09
N GLN A 23 -0.72 1.27 5.79
CA GLN A 23 -0.31 1.07 7.18
C GLN A 23 -1.51 0.84 8.10
N GLU A 24 -2.54 1.68 8.04
CA GLU A 24 -3.75 1.53 8.86
C GLU A 24 -4.49 0.21 8.57
N LEU A 25 -4.56 -0.20 7.30
CA LEU A 25 -5.16 -1.48 6.93
C LEU A 25 -4.35 -2.66 7.49
N ALA A 26 -3.02 -2.56 7.50
CA ALA A 26 -2.13 -3.59 8.06
C ALA A 26 -2.21 -3.66 9.59
N GLU A 27 -2.40 -2.53 10.27
CA GLU A 27 -2.58 -2.48 11.73
C GLU A 27 -3.93 -3.05 12.17
N THR A 28 -4.95 -2.95 11.33
CA THR A 28 -6.32 -3.40 11.66
C THR A 28 -6.63 -4.83 11.24
N ILE A 29 -5.86 -5.43 10.34
CA ILE A 29 -6.13 -6.78 9.85
C ILE A 29 -5.79 -7.82 10.92
N ARG A 30 -6.73 -8.72 11.23
CA ARG A 30 -6.50 -9.77 12.25
C ARG A 30 -6.06 -11.08 11.64
N TYR A 31 -6.80 -11.56 10.66
CA TYR A 31 -6.53 -12.82 9.95
C TYR A 31 -6.92 -12.65 8.50
N GLY A 32 -5.99 -12.19 7.66
CA GLY A 32 -6.33 -11.83 6.30
C GLY A 32 -5.13 -11.50 5.44
N SER A 33 -5.42 -10.91 4.28
CA SER A 33 -4.44 -10.41 3.33
C SER A 33 -4.84 -9.05 2.80
N ILE A 34 -3.85 -8.21 2.51
CA ILE A 34 -4.02 -6.95 1.79
C ILE A 34 -3.38 -7.16 0.41
N THR A 35 -4.14 -6.91 -0.65
CA THR A 35 -3.68 -7.02 -2.03
C THR A 35 -3.59 -5.62 -2.64
N LEU A 36 -2.40 -5.26 -3.13
CA LEU A 36 -2.16 -3.99 -3.81
C LEU A 36 -2.10 -4.24 -5.31
N VAL A 37 -2.90 -3.50 -6.09
CA VAL A 37 -2.93 -3.63 -7.54
C VAL A 37 -2.33 -2.39 -8.17
N PHE A 38 -1.25 -2.59 -8.92
CA PHE A 38 -0.57 -1.54 -9.66
C PHE A 38 -0.83 -1.70 -11.15
N GLN A 39 -1.09 -0.59 -11.82
CA GLN A 39 -1.19 -0.52 -13.26
C GLN A 39 -0.38 0.68 -13.76
N ASP A 40 0.41 0.47 -14.82
CA ASP A 40 1.30 1.50 -15.39
C ASP A 40 2.21 2.18 -14.36
N GLY A 41 2.65 1.42 -13.35
CA GLY A 41 3.51 1.91 -12.27
C GLY A 41 2.80 2.76 -11.21
N ILE A 42 1.45 2.79 -11.20
CA ILE A 42 0.64 3.56 -10.24
C ILE A 42 -0.25 2.59 -9.46
N LEU A 43 -0.36 2.80 -8.14
CA LEU A 43 -1.32 2.07 -7.31
C LEU A 43 -2.75 2.49 -7.65
N ILE A 44 -3.54 1.58 -8.21
CA ILE A 44 -4.93 1.84 -8.61
C ILE A 44 -5.95 1.26 -7.64
N GLN A 45 -5.58 0.20 -6.89
CA GLN A 45 -6.52 -0.49 -5.99
C GLN A 45 -5.80 -1.09 -4.78
N ILE A 46 -6.51 -1.09 -3.65
CA ILE A 46 -6.15 -1.78 -2.42
C ILE A 46 -7.35 -2.64 -2.04
N ASP A 47 -7.17 -3.96 -2.00
CA ASP A 47 -8.16 -4.92 -1.50
C ASP A 47 -7.76 -5.41 -0.11
N LYS A 48 -8.68 -5.41 0.84
CA LYS A 48 -8.48 -5.98 2.18
C LYS A 48 -9.44 -7.15 2.35
N SER A 49 -8.88 -8.34 2.51
CA SER A 49 -9.63 -9.58 2.67
C SER A 49 -9.39 -10.17 4.06
N GLU A 50 -10.41 -10.21 4.93
CA GLU A 50 -10.34 -10.84 6.25
C GLU A 50 -11.11 -12.16 6.30
N LYS A 51 -10.50 -13.17 6.92
CA LYS A 51 -11.08 -14.48 7.17
C LYS A 51 -11.58 -14.55 8.61
N ILE A 52 -12.88 -14.78 8.76
CA ILE A 52 -13.49 -15.06 10.06
C ILE A 52 -13.33 -16.55 10.33
N ARG A 53 -12.59 -16.93 11.38
CA ARG A 53 -12.63 -18.31 11.88
C ARG A 53 -13.77 -18.46 12.86
N ILE A 54 -14.66 -19.39 12.56
CA ILE A 54 -15.69 -19.86 13.48
C ILE A 54 -15.06 -20.99 14.31
N PRO A 55 -14.86 -20.81 15.62
CA PRO A 55 -14.39 -21.90 16.47
C PRO A 55 -15.45 -23.01 16.49
N LYS A 56 -15.02 -24.28 16.45
CA LYS A 56 -15.91 -25.41 16.72
C LYS A 56 -16.16 -25.46 18.22
N THR A 57 -17.31 -24.94 18.64
CA THR A 57 -17.91 -25.23 19.94
C THR A 57 -18.76 -26.49 19.81
#